data_AF-A0A1V4JMW2-F1
#
_entry.id   AF-A0A1V4JMW2-F1
#
_cell.length_a   1.000
_cell.length_b   1.000
_cell.length_c   1.000
_cell.angle_alpha   90.00
_cell.angle_beta   90.00
_cell.angle_gamma   90.00
#
_symmetry.space_group_name_H-M   'P 1'
#
loop_
_entity.id
_entity.type
_entity.pdbx_description
1 polymer ?
#
loop_
_entity_poly.entity_id
_entity_poly.type
_entity_poly.pdbx_seq_one_letter_code
_entity_poly.pdbx_strand_id
1 'polypeptide(L)'
;MKMKMKMKIDEEQREFISGIKQEGDEVESEEEEEGPSTAKQPEGPSKAKQPVKEELIYYSLSLKELRTDFSCHEGEPIVTWLIQSWDSGANSLELDGNEARKLGSLGRDGGIDKAIAKKKQNQSLWRKILSAVKIRDPLKHDTVGHATEWTTMEKGIIYLRELAVREIIYSDPQTIIDPDEVPCTRGILRKCVQSTPPSYAHTLGLVVVSEDYRSTVGETANMLRYGASVFRLVETRT
;
A
#
# COMPACT_ATOMS: atom_id res chain seq x y z
N MET A 1 19.66 5.17 -20.91
CA MET A 1 19.54 6.65 -20.73
C MET A 1 18.67 7.07 -19.54
N LYS A 2 17.53 6.41 -19.25
CA LYS A 2 16.66 6.76 -18.10
C LYS A 2 17.29 6.63 -16.69
N MET A 3 18.30 5.76 -16.53
CA MET A 3 18.94 5.50 -15.23
C MET A 3 19.95 6.58 -14.79
N LYS A 4 20.60 7.25 -15.74
CA LYS A 4 21.57 8.34 -15.46
C LYS A 4 20.89 9.66 -15.08
N MET A 5 19.63 9.85 -15.51
CA MET A 5 18.87 11.07 -15.21
C MET A 5 18.26 11.02 -13.81
N LYS A 6 17.92 9.82 -13.31
CA LYS A 6 17.37 9.63 -11.96
C LYS A 6 18.42 9.82 -10.86
N MET A 7 19.65 9.31 -11.05
CA MET A 7 20.75 9.56 -10.11
C MET A 7 21.16 11.03 -10.01
N LYS A 8 21.09 11.79 -11.11
CA LYS A 8 21.47 13.20 -11.11
C LYS A 8 20.46 14.09 -10.36
N ILE A 9 19.18 13.72 -10.41
CA ILE A 9 18.11 14.35 -9.63
C ILE A 9 18.26 14.01 -8.14
N ASP A 10 18.63 12.78 -7.80
CA ASP A 10 18.82 12.35 -6.41
C ASP A 10 20.07 12.98 -5.74
N GLU A 11 21.12 13.29 -6.50
CA GLU A 11 22.36 13.91 -6.00
C GLU A 11 22.21 15.43 -5.78
N GLU A 12 21.58 16.15 -6.71
CA GLU A 12 21.25 17.59 -6.54
C GLU A 12 20.27 17.83 -5.38
N GLN A 13 19.30 16.91 -5.17
CA GLN A 13 18.36 16.99 -4.04
C GLN A 13 19.07 16.73 -2.69
N ARG A 14 20.11 15.88 -2.66
CA ARG A 14 20.89 15.58 -1.44
C ARG A 14 21.81 16.73 -1.02
N GLU A 15 22.49 17.38 -1.97
CA GLU A 15 23.35 18.54 -1.67
C GLU A 15 22.53 19.75 -1.21
N PHE A 16 21.32 19.93 -1.75
CA PHE A 16 20.41 21.00 -1.35
C PHE A 16 19.89 20.85 0.09
N ILE A 17 19.57 19.63 0.52
CA ILE A 17 19.12 19.35 1.90
C ILE A 17 20.27 19.49 2.92
N SER A 18 21.51 19.23 2.50
CA SER A 18 22.71 19.44 3.31
C SER A 18 22.97 20.92 3.60
N GLY A 19 22.75 21.80 2.61
CA GLY A 19 22.95 23.25 2.76
C GLY A 19 21.95 23.97 3.67
N ILE A 20 20.77 23.38 3.90
CA ILE A 20 19.69 23.99 4.72
C ILE A 20 19.94 23.78 6.23
N LYS A 21 20.87 22.91 6.64
CA LYS A 21 21.01 22.45 8.03
C LYS A 21 22.06 23.22 8.87
N GLN A 22 22.62 24.34 8.38
CA GLN A 22 23.71 25.06 9.07
C GLN A 22 23.37 26.43 9.65
N GLU A 23 22.11 26.88 9.67
CA GLU A 23 21.78 28.15 10.33
C GLU A 23 20.65 27.99 11.34
N GLY A 24 21.03 27.84 12.61
CA GLY A 24 20.12 27.89 13.75
C GLY A 24 20.64 27.11 14.95
N ASP A 25 21.48 27.74 15.77
CA ASP A 25 21.29 27.87 17.23
C ASP A 25 22.57 28.40 17.89
N GLU A 26 22.51 29.63 18.40
CA GLU A 26 23.05 30.03 19.72
C GLU A 26 22.54 31.46 19.99
N VAL A 27 21.49 31.56 20.82
CA VAL A 27 21.08 32.80 21.48
C VAL A 27 21.22 32.55 22.98
N GLU A 28 22.26 33.08 23.58
CA GLU A 28 22.30 33.38 25.01
C GLU A 28 22.39 34.91 25.19
N SER A 29 21.49 35.40 26.02
CA SER A 29 21.26 36.81 26.37
C SER A 29 22.12 37.22 27.56
N GLU A 30 22.57 38.48 27.60
CA GLU A 30 22.67 39.39 28.77
C GLU A 30 23.21 40.76 28.25
N GLU A 31 22.42 41.84 28.36
CA GLU A 31 22.64 43.04 29.22
C GLU A 31 23.96 43.80 28.89
N GLU A 32 24.07 45.10 28.64
CA GLU A 32 23.35 46.31 29.03
C GLU A 32 23.88 47.52 28.17
N GLU A 33 23.05 48.56 28.07
CA GLU A 33 23.38 50.01 28.03
C GLU A 33 23.94 50.81 26.82
N GLU A 34 23.45 52.06 26.80
CA GLU A 34 23.85 53.31 26.10
C GLU A 34 23.30 53.63 24.68
N GLY A 35 22.56 54.75 24.59
CA GLY A 35 21.98 55.34 23.38
C GLY A 35 22.92 56.30 22.61
N PRO A 36 22.39 57.36 21.96
CA PRO A 36 21.63 57.31 20.70
C PRO A 36 22.27 58.18 19.59
N SER A 37 21.81 58.00 18.33
CA SER A 37 21.69 59.01 17.25
C SER A 37 22.30 58.60 15.90
N THR A 38 21.47 58.32 14.90
CA THR A 38 21.23 59.23 13.75
C THR A 38 20.31 58.59 12.71
N ALA A 39 19.45 59.43 12.13
CA ALA A 39 18.39 59.12 11.20
C ALA A 39 18.87 58.64 9.81
N LYS A 40 18.11 57.70 9.21
CA LYS A 40 17.45 57.82 7.89
C LYS A 40 16.80 56.49 7.49
N GLN A 41 15.48 56.51 7.28
CA GLN A 41 14.86 55.68 6.24
C GLN A 41 15.14 56.31 4.87
N PRO A 42 15.20 55.53 3.78
CA PRO A 42 13.98 55.26 3.02
C PRO A 42 13.84 53.83 2.46
N GLU A 43 12.57 53.45 2.29
CA GLU A 43 11.96 52.69 1.18
C GLU A 43 12.43 51.25 0.85
N GLY A 44 11.45 50.33 0.82
CA GLY A 44 11.61 48.92 0.43
C GLY A 44 11.85 48.71 -1.08
N PRO A 45 11.88 47.44 -1.52
CA PRO A 45 10.60 46.81 -1.88
C PRO A 45 10.43 45.34 -1.47
N SER A 46 9.24 45.06 -0.95
CA SER A 46 8.33 43.98 -1.34
C SER A 46 8.87 42.58 -1.72
N LYS A 47 8.48 41.62 -0.86
CA LYS A 47 7.82 40.35 -1.22
C LYS A 47 8.69 39.19 -1.72
N ALA A 48 9.27 38.46 -0.77
CA ALA A 48 9.58 37.03 -0.91
C ALA A 48 8.56 36.19 -0.10
N LYS A 49 7.34 36.06 -0.62
CA LYS A 49 6.35 35.03 -0.24
C LYS A 49 5.87 34.51 -1.59
N GLN A 50 6.33 33.39 -2.14
CA GLN A 50 5.81 32.04 -1.91
C GLN A 50 6.52 31.09 -2.89
N PRO A 51 7.34 30.14 -2.43
CA PRO A 51 7.54 28.90 -3.18
C PRO A 51 7.00 27.66 -2.43
N VAL A 52 7.10 27.65 -1.09
CA VAL A 52 6.71 26.50 -0.25
C VAL A 52 5.20 26.22 -0.24
N LYS A 53 4.37 27.27 -0.38
CA LYS A 53 2.91 27.12 -0.30
C LYS A 53 2.31 26.49 -1.56
N GLU A 54 2.88 26.77 -2.73
CA GLU A 54 2.36 26.27 -4.01
C GLU A 54 2.73 24.80 -4.21
N GLU A 55 3.94 24.38 -3.82
CA GLU A 55 4.35 22.98 -3.82
C GLU A 55 3.49 22.12 -2.86
N LEU A 56 3.17 22.65 -1.66
CA LEU A 56 2.27 21.98 -0.71
C LEU A 56 0.85 21.83 -1.25
N ILE A 57 0.37 22.80 -2.04
CA ILE A 57 -0.94 22.75 -2.70
C ILE A 57 -0.92 21.69 -3.80
N TYR A 58 0.08 21.71 -4.69
CA TYR A 58 0.23 20.73 -5.77
C TYR A 58 0.31 19.29 -5.23
N TYR A 59 1.16 19.05 -4.23
CA TYR A 59 1.28 17.75 -3.59
C TYR A 59 -0.04 17.31 -2.93
N SER A 60 -0.75 18.24 -2.27
CA SER A 60 -2.06 17.93 -1.69
C SER A 60 -3.15 17.66 -2.73
N LEU A 61 -3.12 18.30 -3.90
CA LEU A 61 -4.04 17.99 -5.00
C LEU A 61 -3.73 16.61 -5.58
N SER A 62 -2.45 16.31 -5.82
CA SER A 62 -2.00 15.01 -6.32
C SER A 62 -2.45 13.86 -5.40
N LEU A 63 -2.35 14.02 -4.08
CA LEU A 63 -2.85 13.02 -3.14
C LEU A 63 -4.37 12.82 -3.24
N LYS A 64 -5.16 13.88 -3.46
CA LYS A 64 -6.61 13.74 -3.63
C LYS A 64 -6.99 13.02 -4.92
N GLU A 65 -6.20 13.18 -5.98
CA GLU A 65 -6.38 12.47 -7.24
C GLU A 65 -6.12 10.98 -7.08
N LEU A 66 -5.13 10.59 -6.27
CA LEU A 66 -4.84 9.18 -5.96
C LEU A 66 -5.90 8.49 -5.10
N ARG A 67 -6.80 9.24 -4.45
CA ARG A 67 -7.84 8.68 -3.58
C ARG A 67 -8.66 7.61 -4.28
N THR A 68 -9.02 7.83 -5.55
CA THR A 68 -9.89 6.92 -6.31
C THR A 68 -9.27 5.53 -6.46
N ASP A 69 -7.94 5.46 -6.57
CA ASP A 69 -7.22 4.22 -6.84
C ASP A 69 -7.16 3.29 -5.62
N PHE A 70 -7.35 3.86 -4.42
CA PHE A 70 -7.25 3.18 -3.13
C PHE A 70 -8.57 3.16 -2.35
N SER A 71 -9.67 3.63 -2.93
CA SER A 71 -10.97 3.66 -2.24
C SER A 71 -11.68 2.31 -2.33
N CYS A 72 -12.26 1.86 -1.21
CA CYS A 72 -13.13 0.70 -1.14
C CYS A 72 -14.47 1.01 -1.79
N HIS A 73 -14.97 0.09 -2.63
CA HIS A 73 -16.26 0.24 -3.30
C HIS A 73 -17.44 -0.22 -2.41
N GLU A 74 -18.65 0.16 -2.80
CA GLU A 74 -19.86 -0.25 -2.09
C GLU A 74 -20.13 -1.75 -2.23
N GLY A 75 -20.33 -2.44 -1.11
CA GLY A 75 -20.55 -3.89 -1.07
C GLY A 75 -19.29 -4.73 -1.31
N GLU A 76 -18.13 -4.09 -1.48
CA GLU A 76 -16.86 -4.78 -1.68
C GLU A 76 -16.35 -5.42 -0.37
N PRO A 77 -15.95 -6.70 -0.38
CA PRO A 77 -15.31 -7.31 0.77
C PRO A 77 -13.99 -6.62 1.09
N ILE A 78 -13.70 -6.41 2.38
CA ILE A 78 -12.48 -5.73 2.84
C ILE A 78 -11.19 -6.36 2.28
N VAL A 79 -11.16 -7.68 2.13
CA VAL A 79 -10.00 -8.41 1.59
C VAL A 79 -9.81 -8.18 0.08
N THR A 80 -10.89 -7.99 -0.66
CA THR A 80 -10.86 -7.66 -2.09
C THR A 80 -10.32 -6.24 -2.27
N TRP A 81 -10.81 -5.28 -1.45
CA TRP A 81 -10.29 -3.91 -1.43
C TRP A 81 -8.80 -3.85 -1.09
N LEU A 82 -8.32 -4.72 -0.18
CA LEU A 82 -6.89 -4.82 0.14
C LEU A 82 -6.06 -5.27 -1.07
N ILE A 83 -6.50 -6.31 -1.78
CA ILE A 83 -5.83 -6.76 -3.01
C ILE A 83 -5.82 -5.66 -4.07
N GLN A 84 -6.94 -4.99 -4.28
CA GLN A 84 -7.00 -3.85 -5.21
C GLN A 84 -6.01 -2.75 -4.79
N SER A 85 -5.96 -2.41 -3.51
CA SER A 85 -5.03 -1.39 -3.00
C SER A 85 -3.57 -1.79 -3.24
N TRP A 86 -3.23 -3.06 -3.03
CA TRP A 86 -1.90 -3.60 -3.35
C TRP A 86 -1.58 -3.46 -4.84
N ASP A 87 -2.49 -3.92 -5.71
CA ASP A 87 -2.30 -3.90 -7.17
C ASP A 87 -2.25 -2.47 -7.73
N SER A 88 -2.93 -1.51 -7.10
CA SER A 88 -2.82 -0.06 -7.38
C SER A 88 -1.50 0.56 -6.91
N GLY A 89 -0.60 -0.21 -6.27
CA GLY A 89 0.72 0.26 -5.86
C GLY A 89 0.77 0.92 -4.48
N ALA A 90 -0.16 0.60 -3.56
CA ALA A 90 -0.16 1.16 -2.21
C ALA A 90 1.15 0.92 -1.43
N ASN A 91 1.94 -0.09 -1.81
CA ASN A 91 3.23 -0.35 -1.20
C ASN A 91 4.32 0.65 -1.62
N SER A 92 4.17 1.31 -2.78
CA SER A 92 5.11 2.31 -3.27
C SER A 92 4.80 3.73 -2.79
N LEU A 93 3.63 3.94 -2.20
CA LEU A 93 3.18 5.24 -1.71
C LEU A 93 3.50 5.39 -0.22
N GLU A 94 4.66 5.97 0.09
CA GLU A 94 5.06 6.31 1.46
C GLU A 94 4.37 7.59 1.94
N LEU A 95 3.71 7.52 3.10
CA LEU A 95 2.96 8.65 3.66
C LEU A 95 3.20 8.77 5.16
N ASP A 96 3.19 9.99 5.69
CA ASP A 96 2.97 10.24 7.11
C ASP A 96 1.46 10.26 7.46
N GLY A 97 1.13 10.48 8.74
CA GLY A 97 -0.26 10.55 9.19
C GLY A 97 -1.04 11.78 8.68
N ASN A 98 -0.37 12.87 8.33
CA ASN A 98 -0.97 14.08 7.78
C ASN A 98 -1.25 13.93 6.29
N GLU A 99 -0.33 13.34 5.54
CA GLU A 99 -0.48 13.03 4.12
C GLU A 99 -1.57 11.98 3.90
N ALA A 100 -1.61 10.94 4.73
CA ALA A 100 -2.71 9.99 4.77
C ALA A 100 -4.07 10.66 5.05
N ARG A 101 -4.11 11.72 5.87
CA ARG A 101 -5.33 12.50 6.11
C ARG A 101 -5.77 13.30 4.87
N LYS A 102 -4.81 13.73 4.03
CA LYS A 102 -5.10 14.46 2.78
C LYS A 102 -5.69 13.55 1.70
N LEU A 103 -5.37 12.25 1.69
CA LEU A 103 -6.02 11.24 0.84
C LEU A 103 -7.53 11.16 1.10
N GLY A 104 -7.96 11.40 2.33
CA GLY A 104 -9.36 11.32 2.74
C GLY A 104 -9.79 9.90 3.16
N SER A 105 -11.10 9.63 3.13
CA SER A 105 -11.66 8.32 3.48
C SER A 105 -11.46 7.33 2.33
N LEU A 106 -10.88 6.18 2.66
CA LEU A 106 -10.55 5.08 1.76
C LEU A 106 -11.38 3.83 2.09
N GLY A 107 -11.44 3.44 3.37
CA GLY A 107 -11.99 2.14 3.78
C GLY A 107 -13.50 2.09 3.93
N ARG A 108 -14.21 3.21 3.69
CA ARG A 108 -15.65 3.42 4.03
C ARG A 108 -16.02 3.06 5.48
N ASP A 109 -15.04 2.89 6.36
CA ASP A 109 -15.17 2.63 7.79
C ASP A 109 -14.37 3.69 8.53
N GLY A 110 -15.08 4.53 9.29
CA GLY A 110 -14.46 5.65 10.00
C GLY A 110 -13.43 5.24 11.05
N GLY A 111 -13.46 4.00 11.55
CA GLY A 111 -12.44 3.44 12.42
C GLY A 111 -11.15 3.10 11.67
N ILE A 112 -11.28 2.45 10.51
CA ILE A 112 -10.16 2.14 9.61
C ILE A 112 -9.51 3.45 9.12
N ASP A 113 -10.31 4.39 8.60
CA ASP A 113 -9.79 5.67 8.06
C ASP A 113 -9.04 6.48 9.12
N LYS A 114 -9.57 6.55 10.34
CA LYS A 114 -8.88 7.20 11.46
C LYS A 114 -7.58 6.49 11.80
N ALA A 115 -7.55 5.16 11.80
CA ALA A 115 -6.36 4.39 12.12
C ALA A 115 -5.25 4.54 11.07
N ILE A 116 -5.60 4.64 9.78
CA ILE A 116 -4.65 4.93 8.68
C ILE A 116 -3.95 6.27 8.92
N ALA A 117 -4.71 7.31 9.27
CA ALA A 117 -4.18 8.67 9.49
C ALA A 117 -3.57 8.90 10.89
N LYS A 118 -3.64 7.93 11.81
CA LYS A 118 -3.22 8.09 13.22
C LYS A 118 -1.70 8.05 13.39
N LYS A 119 -1.02 7.13 12.69
CA LYS A 119 0.43 6.92 12.85
C LYS A 119 1.20 8.03 12.13
N LYS A 120 1.97 8.82 12.89
CA LYS A 120 2.84 9.88 12.36
C LYS A 120 4.09 9.37 11.64
N GLN A 121 4.49 8.12 11.88
CA GLN A 121 5.63 7.51 11.20
C GLN A 121 5.37 7.41 9.69
N ASN A 122 6.39 7.73 8.90
CA ASN A 122 6.35 7.52 7.46
C ASN A 122 6.38 6.00 7.16
N GLN A 123 5.36 5.50 6.48
CA GLN A 123 5.22 4.10 6.09
C GLN A 123 4.41 4.02 4.79
N SER A 124 4.64 2.97 4.01
CA SER A 124 3.79 2.68 2.85
C SER A 124 2.30 2.64 3.22
N LEU A 125 1.47 3.17 2.33
CA LEU A 125 0.01 3.18 2.47
C LEU A 125 -0.50 1.75 2.74
N TRP A 126 0.08 0.76 2.06
CA TRP A 126 -0.25 -0.64 2.28
C TRP A 126 -0.04 -1.10 3.73
N ARG A 127 1.12 -0.81 4.35
CA ARG A 127 1.36 -1.14 5.78
C ARG A 127 0.39 -0.41 6.71
N LYS A 128 0.03 0.84 6.39
CA LYS A 128 -0.93 1.61 7.18
C LYS A 128 -2.34 0.99 7.10
N ILE A 129 -2.80 0.62 5.90
CA ILE A 129 -4.10 -0.02 5.70
C ILE A 129 -4.14 -1.37 6.43
N LEU A 130 -3.15 -2.26 6.25
CA LEU A 130 -3.09 -3.54 6.96
C LEU A 130 -3.13 -3.38 8.48
N SER A 131 -2.37 -2.42 9.02
CA SER A 131 -2.40 -2.09 10.45
C SER A 131 -3.79 -1.63 10.90
N ALA A 132 -4.45 -0.78 10.12
CA ALA A 132 -5.76 -0.23 10.44
C ALA A 132 -6.85 -1.31 10.42
N VAL A 133 -6.82 -2.20 9.42
CA VAL A 133 -7.71 -3.36 9.33
C VAL A 133 -7.50 -4.29 10.52
N LYS A 134 -6.25 -4.62 10.88
CA LYS A 134 -5.94 -5.45 12.05
C LYS A 134 -6.42 -4.85 13.37
N ILE A 135 -6.37 -3.52 13.51
CA ILE A 135 -6.90 -2.83 14.70
C ILE A 135 -8.42 -2.93 14.75
N ARG A 136 -9.09 -2.84 13.59
CA ARG A 136 -10.55 -2.90 13.48
C ARG A 136 -11.09 -4.31 13.70
N ASP A 137 -10.41 -5.31 13.17
CA ASP A 137 -10.71 -6.74 13.33
C ASP A 137 -9.45 -7.48 13.82
N PRO A 138 -9.24 -7.58 15.14
CA PRO A 138 -8.03 -8.18 15.70
C PRO A 138 -7.98 -9.71 15.62
N LEU A 139 -9.11 -10.36 15.33
CA LEU A 139 -9.22 -11.81 15.42
C LEU A 139 -9.17 -12.42 14.03
N LYS A 140 -8.35 -13.46 13.87
CA LYS A 140 -8.36 -14.32 12.69
C LYS A 140 -9.67 -15.13 12.70
N HIS A 141 -10.75 -14.54 12.21
CA HIS A 141 -11.96 -15.28 11.97
C HIS A 141 -11.73 -16.28 10.83
N ASP A 142 -11.90 -17.57 11.10
CA ASP A 142 -12.04 -18.62 10.09
C ASP A 142 -13.42 -18.50 9.43
N THR A 143 -13.71 -17.34 8.85
CA THR A 143 -14.92 -17.14 8.06
C THR A 143 -14.71 -17.82 6.71
N VAL A 144 -15.05 -19.11 6.70
CA VAL A 144 -15.44 -19.90 5.51
C VAL A 144 -16.61 -19.20 4.76
N GLY A 145 -17.27 -18.22 5.38
CA GLY A 145 -18.53 -17.62 4.92
C GLY A 145 -18.48 -16.58 3.79
N HIS A 146 -17.35 -16.37 3.10
CA HIS A 146 -17.34 -15.58 1.86
C HIS A 146 -16.42 -16.21 0.84
N ALA A 147 -16.52 -17.53 0.64
CA ALA A 147 -16.12 -18.06 -0.66
C ALA A 147 -17.03 -17.37 -1.69
N THR A 148 -16.57 -16.27 -2.25
CA THR A 148 -17.05 -15.81 -3.55
C THR A 148 -17.05 -17.05 -4.41
N GLU A 149 -18.24 -17.49 -4.85
CA GLU A 149 -18.38 -18.62 -5.77
C GLU A 149 -17.64 -18.23 -7.04
N TRP A 150 -16.34 -18.52 -7.09
CA TRP A 150 -15.48 -18.02 -8.12
C TRP A 150 -15.74 -18.89 -9.34
N THR A 151 -16.38 -18.34 -10.36
CA THR A 151 -16.80 -19.11 -11.54
C THR A 151 -15.73 -19.20 -12.62
N THR A 152 -14.63 -18.46 -12.49
CA THR A 152 -13.53 -18.42 -13.45
C THR A 152 -12.19 -18.58 -12.75
N MET A 153 -11.18 -19.06 -13.48
CA MET A 153 -9.85 -19.27 -12.93
C MET A 153 -9.23 -17.97 -12.38
N GLU A 154 -9.48 -16.84 -13.04
CA GLU A 154 -8.99 -15.52 -12.62
C GLU A 154 -9.60 -15.10 -11.27
N LYS A 155 -10.89 -15.38 -11.05
CA LYS A 155 -11.53 -15.17 -9.75
C LYS A 155 -11.00 -16.12 -8.69
N GLY A 156 -10.68 -17.37 -9.05
CA GLY A 156 -10.03 -18.33 -8.16
C GLY A 156 -8.63 -17.88 -7.72
N ILE A 157 -7.87 -17.25 -8.63
CA ILE A 157 -6.57 -16.66 -8.31
C ILE A 157 -6.72 -15.43 -7.39
N ILE A 158 -7.71 -14.58 -7.63
CA ILE A 158 -8.02 -13.47 -6.70
C ILE A 158 -8.35 -14.04 -5.32
N TYR A 159 -9.21 -15.06 -5.25
CA TYR A 159 -9.55 -15.72 -3.99
C TYR A 159 -8.32 -16.31 -3.28
N LEU A 160 -7.38 -16.91 -4.02
CA LEU A 160 -6.11 -17.40 -3.47
C LEU A 160 -5.29 -16.26 -2.84
N ARG A 161 -5.19 -15.11 -3.50
CA ARG A 161 -4.50 -13.93 -2.97
C ARG A 161 -5.23 -13.30 -1.78
N GLU A 162 -6.57 -13.32 -1.78
CA GLU A 162 -7.37 -12.88 -0.62
C GLU A 162 -7.10 -13.75 0.62
N LEU A 163 -6.94 -15.07 0.44
CA LEU A 163 -6.52 -15.96 1.53
C LEU A 163 -5.11 -15.61 2.02
N ALA A 164 -4.19 -15.25 1.12
CA ALA A 164 -2.84 -14.80 1.47
C ALA A 164 -2.85 -13.51 2.29
N VAL A 165 -3.65 -12.51 1.89
CA VAL A 165 -3.81 -11.26 2.62
C VAL A 165 -4.36 -11.49 4.02
N ARG A 166 -5.28 -12.44 4.21
CA ARG A 166 -5.73 -12.82 5.56
C ARG A 166 -4.59 -13.35 6.42
N GLU A 167 -3.68 -14.14 5.86
CA GLU A 167 -2.47 -14.54 6.60
C GLU A 167 -1.58 -13.32 6.93
N ILE A 168 -1.37 -12.41 5.97
CA ILE A 168 -0.56 -11.18 6.19
C ILE A 168 -1.12 -10.33 7.33
N ILE A 169 -2.43 -10.05 7.35
CA ILE A 169 -3.07 -9.22 8.39
C ILE A 169 -2.76 -9.76 9.79
N TYR A 170 -2.86 -11.08 9.97
CA TYR A 170 -2.72 -11.72 11.27
C TYR A 170 -1.30 -12.21 11.58
N SER A 171 -0.37 -12.05 10.65
CA SER A 171 1.06 -12.36 10.82
C SER A 171 1.82 -11.29 11.62
N ASP A 172 3.10 -11.54 11.88
CA ASP A 172 4.01 -10.58 12.52
C ASP A 172 4.14 -9.31 11.67
N PRO A 173 4.02 -8.10 12.24
CA PRO A 173 4.16 -6.83 11.53
C PRO A 173 5.46 -6.63 10.72
N GLN A 174 6.50 -7.44 10.97
CA GLN A 174 7.82 -7.30 10.34
C GLN A 174 8.04 -8.20 9.11
N THR A 175 7.12 -9.12 8.80
CA THR A 175 7.30 -10.11 7.74
C THR A 175 6.42 -9.85 6.51
N ILE A 176 6.83 -10.48 5.41
CA ILE A 176 6.32 -10.48 4.03
C ILE A 176 5.03 -9.68 3.81
N ILE A 177 5.16 -8.69 2.93
CA ILE A 177 4.15 -7.69 2.64
C ILE A 177 3.43 -7.99 1.32
N ASP A 178 4.10 -8.71 0.42
CA ASP A 178 3.59 -9.08 -0.89
C ASP A 178 2.68 -10.31 -0.78
N PRO A 179 1.38 -10.20 -1.14
CA PRO A 179 0.46 -11.33 -1.19
C PRO A 179 0.94 -12.51 -2.06
N ASP A 180 1.71 -12.25 -3.11
CA ASP A 180 2.17 -13.27 -4.05
C ASP A 180 3.41 -14.02 -3.57
N GLU A 181 4.17 -13.46 -2.61
CA GLU A 181 5.33 -14.11 -1.97
C GLU A 181 4.94 -14.94 -0.74
N VAL A 182 3.69 -14.85 -0.27
CA VAL A 182 3.21 -15.64 0.87
C VAL A 182 3.32 -17.13 0.54
N PRO A 183 3.91 -17.96 1.41
CA PRO A 183 3.92 -19.41 1.23
C PRO A 183 2.49 -19.94 1.13
N CYS A 184 2.22 -20.76 0.11
CA CYS A 184 0.92 -21.37 -0.09
C CYS A 184 0.71 -22.52 0.90
N THR A 185 0.37 -22.17 2.14
CA THR A 185 0.22 -23.15 3.22
C THR A 185 -0.90 -24.14 2.94
N ARG A 186 -0.83 -25.31 3.59
CA ARG A 186 -1.92 -26.31 3.54
C ARG A 186 -3.29 -25.73 3.93
N GLY A 187 -3.32 -24.70 4.79
CA GLY A 187 -4.54 -24.00 5.18
C GLY A 187 -5.15 -23.20 4.02
N ILE A 188 -4.32 -22.44 3.29
CA ILE A 188 -4.73 -21.68 2.10
C ILE A 188 -5.23 -22.65 1.02
N LEU A 189 -4.45 -23.69 0.69
CA LEU A 189 -4.81 -24.67 -0.33
C LEU A 189 -6.13 -25.39 0.01
N ARG A 190 -6.32 -25.81 1.26
CA ARG A 190 -7.57 -26.46 1.69
C ARG A 190 -8.79 -25.56 1.45
N LYS A 191 -8.70 -24.28 1.81
CA LYS A 191 -9.80 -23.31 1.60
C LYS A 191 -10.07 -23.08 0.12
N CYS A 192 -9.02 -23.01 -0.71
CA CYS A 192 -9.14 -22.92 -2.17
C CYS A 192 -9.86 -24.15 -2.76
N VAL A 193 -9.48 -25.36 -2.36
CA VAL A 193 -10.14 -26.62 -2.78
C VAL A 193 -11.61 -26.64 -2.32
N GLN A 194 -11.90 -26.22 -1.09
CA GLN A 194 -13.26 -26.20 -0.56
C GLN A 194 -14.19 -25.24 -1.30
N SER A 195 -13.66 -24.15 -1.88
CA SER A 195 -14.43 -23.20 -2.68
C SER A 195 -14.42 -23.51 -4.18
N THR A 196 -13.81 -24.61 -4.60
CA THR A 196 -13.57 -24.91 -6.02
C THR A 196 -14.84 -25.32 -6.76
N PRO A 197 -15.17 -24.66 -7.88
CA PRO A 197 -16.20 -25.15 -8.78
C PRO A 197 -15.84 -26.51 -9.37
N PRO A 198 -16.83 -27.39 -9.64
CA PRO A 198 -16.58 -28.70 -10.23
C PRO A 198 -15.74 -28.67 -11.53
N SER A 199 -15.90 -27.62 -12.34
CA SER A 199 -15.15 -27.43 -13.60
C SER A 199 -13.64 -27.29 -13.43
N TYR A 200 -13.15 -26.92 -12.24
CA TYR A 200 -11.73 -26.71 -11.96
C TYR A 200 -11.15 -27.69 -10.92
N ALA A 201 -11.96 -28.63 -10.43
CA ALA A 201 -11.56 -29.60 -9.41
C ALA A 201 -10.33 -30.41 -9.82
N HIS A 202 -10.24 -30.82 -11.10
CA HIS A 202 -9.09 -31.58 -11.60
C HIS A 202 -7.79 -30.76 -11.57
N THR A 203 -7.82 -29.52 -12.09
CA THR A 203 -6.65 -28.63 -12.10
C THR A 203 -6.14 -28.34 -10.70
N LEU A 204 -7.05 -28.06 -9.74
CA LEU A 204 -6.66 -27.82 -8.36
C LEU A 204 -6.19 -29.09 -7.64
N GLY A 205 -6.76 -30.25 -7.96
CA GLY A 205 -6.26 -31.53 -7.47
C GLY A 205 -4.79 -31.76 -7.81
N LEU A 206 -4.37 -31.45 -9.04
CA LEU A 206 -2.96 -31.58 -9.46
C LEU A 206 -2.03 -30.65 -8.68
N VAL A 207 -2.44 -29.40 -8.46
CA VAL A 207 -1.68 -28.40 -7.69
C VAL A 207 -1.53 -28.79 -6.21
N VAL A 208 -2.51 -29.47 -5.64
CA VAL A 208 -2.47 -29.91 -4.24
C VAL A 208 -1.65 -31.19 -4.05
N VAL A 209 -1.60 -32.04 -5.08
CA VAL A 209 -0.87 -33.31 -5.07
C VAL A 209 0.63 -33.12 -5.37
N SER A 210 1.01 -32.05 -6.07
CA SER A 210 2.44 -31.71 -6.19
C SER A 210 3.01 -31.42 -4.79
N GLU A 211 3.92 -32.26 -4.31
CA GLU A 211 4.44 -32.29 -2.93
C GLU A 211 5.27 -31.05 -2.53
N ASP A 212 5.35 -30.04 -3.40
CA ASP A 212 6.03 -28.78 -3.15
C ASP A 212 5.13 -27.82 -2.34
N TYR A 213 4.93 -28.15 -1.06
CA TYR A 213 4.33 -27.27 -0.04
C TYR A 213 5.18 -26.01 0.27
N ARG A 214 6.17 -25.71 -0.57
CA ARG A 214 7.04 -24.53 -0.53
C ARG A 214 6.67 -23.49 -1.58
N SER A 215 5.74 -23.80 -2.48
CA SER A 215 5.34 -22.83 -3.50
C SER A 215 4.71 -21.59 -2.89
N THR A 216 4.95 -20.44 -3.50
CA THR A 216 4.29 -19.20 -3.12
C THR A 216 2.88 -19.14 -3.72
N VAL A 217 2.07 -18.20 -3.21
CA VAL A 217 0.76 -17.89 -3.78
C VAL A 217 0.87 -17.50 -5.26
N GLY A 218 1.88 -16.71 -5.64
CA GLY A 218 2.12 -16.31 -7.02
C GLY A 218 2.50 -17.48 -7.93
N GLU A 219 3.35 -18.39 -7.47
CA GLU A 219 3.71 -19.61 -8.20
C GLU A 219 2.50 -20.52 -8.39
N THR A 220 1.71 -20.70 -7.33
CA THR A 220 0.46 -21.46 -7.35
C THR A 220 -0.54 -20.85 -8.33
N ALA A 221 -0.71 -19.53 -8.32
CA ALA A 221 -1.55 -18.82 -9.28
C ALA A 221 -1.10 -19.07 -10.73
N ASN A 222 0.21 -19.09 -10.99
CA ASN A 222 0.73 -19.41 -12.31
C ASN A 222 0.44 -20.85 -12.72
N MET A 223 0.64 -21.83 -11.83
CA MET A 223 0.27 -23.23 -12.10
C MET A 223 -1.22 -23.38 -12.46
N LEU A 224 -2.09 -22.67 -11.75
CA LEU A 224 -3.53 -22.65 -12.03
C LEU A 224 -3.86 -22.07 -13.41
N ARG A 225 -3.20 -20.98 -13.82
CA ARG A 225 -3.33 -20.42 -15.18
C ARG A 225 -2.90 -21.41 -16.26
N TYR A 226 -1.75 -22.06 -16.06
CA TYR A 226 -1.23 -23.04 -17.02
C TYR A 226 -2.16 -24.26 -17.14
N GLY A 227 -2.59 -24.84 -16.02
CA GLY A 227 -3.48 -25.99 -16.02
C GLY A 227 -4.84 -25.70 -16.67
N ALA A 228 -5.42 -24.52 -16.43
CA ALA A 228 -6.67 -24.09 -17.07
C ALA A 228 -6.53 -23.87 -18.58
N SER A 229 -5.34 -23.49 -19.05
CA SER A 229 -5.06 -23.25 -20.47
C SER A 229 -4.92 -24.57 -21.23
N VAL A 230 -4.26 -25.57 -20.64
CA VAL A 230 -4.13 -26.91 -21.22
C VAL A 230 -5.49 -27.60 -21.35
N PHE A 231 -6.33 -27.51 -20.31
CA PHE A 231 -7.66 -28.14 -20.33
C PHE A 231 -8.55 -27.59 -21.46
N ARG A 232 -8.59 -26.25 -21.63
CA ARG A 232 -9.33 -25.60 -22.73
C ARG A 232 -8.86 -26.02 -24.14
N LEU A 233 -7.58 -26.33 -24.31
CA LEU A 233 -7.03 -26.79 -25.60
C LEU A 233 -7.36 -28.25 -25.91
N VAL A 234 -7.58 -29.07 -24.89
CA VAL A 234 -8.00 -30.47 -25.06
C VAL A 234 -9.49 -30.53 -25.39
N GLU A 235 -10.31 -29.74 -24.71
CA GLU A 235 -11.78 -29.74 -24.86
C GLU A 235 -12.27 -29.13 -26.18
N THR A 236 -11.46 -28.29 -26.84
CA THR A 236 -11.73 -27.75 -28.19
C THR A 236 -11.31 -28.69 -29.32
N ARG A 237 -10.67 -29.82 -29.01
CA ARG A 237 -10.21 -30.84 -29.97
C ARG A 237 -11.02 -32.13 -29.95
N THR A 238 -11.97 -32.26 -29.03
CA THR A 238 -12.96 -33.34 -28.94
C THR A 238 -14.30 -32.88 -29.49
#